data_AF-A0A2U1V1C2-F1
#
_entry.id   AF-A0A2U1V1C2-F1
#
_cell.length_a   1.000
_cell.length_b   1.000
_cell.length_c   1.000
_cell.angle_alpha   90.00
_cell.angle_beta   90.00
_cell.angle_gamma   90.00
#
_symmetry.space_group_name_H-M   'P 1'
#
loop_
_entity.id
_entity.type
_entity.pdbx_description
1 polymer ?
#
loop_
_entity_poly.entity_id
_entity_poly.type
_entity_poly.pdbx_seq_one_letter_code
_entity_poly.pdbx_strand_id
1 'polypeptide(L)'
;MSDQTAPQDGAAVQSRADRLAHLVIVALMGAVAVGVIVTALGFPASPDPNDVGPARFPILYATGLLGLLGILLAQTLRQPVAEVAAPERRHYGRVALGMLLMLGALLAIGTVGYFPTAFVLLAGLMALMGQRSLVWNPVLALAITAAIYILFDYGLNVPLPPGSLFE
;
A
#
# COMPACT_ATOMS: atom_id res chain seq x y z
N MET A 1 23.95 31.85 38.38
CA MET A 1 22.90 32.82 38.00
C MET A 1 22.40 32.39 36.63
N SER A 2 21.11 32.01 36.54
CA SER A 2 20.26 31.79 35.34
C SER A 2 20.77 30.82 34.26
N ASP A 3 20.23 29.61 34.07
CA ASP A 3 18.85 29.18 33.72
C ASP A 3 18.58 29.13 32.18
N GLN A 4 17.96 28.02 31.75
CA GLN A 4 17.26 27.75 30.47
C GLN A 4 18.07 27.65 29.14
N THR A 5 17.97 26.58 28.34
CA THR A 5 16.74 26.12 27.65
C THR A 5 16.86 24.70 27.04
N ALA A 6 15.89 23.85 27.42
CA ALA A 6 15.21 22.76 26.70
C ALA A 6 15.96 21.71 25.83
N PRO A 7 15.72 20.39 26.05
CA PRO A 7 15.87 19.39 25.00
C PRO A 7 14.85 19.65 23.88
N GLN A 8 15.32 19.78 22.65
CA GLN A 8 14.49 19.80 21.45
C GLN A 8 13.98 18.38 21.14
N ASP A 9 13.08 17.86 21.97
CA ASP A 9 12.29 16.68 21.61
C ASP A 9 11.11 17.14 20.75
N GLY A 10 11.36 17.29 19.45
CA GLY A 10 10.34 17.42 18.42
C GLY A 10 9.55 16.12 18.22
N ALA A 11 9.05 15.52 19.30
CA ALA A 11 8.14 14.39 19.23
C ALA A 11 6.87 14.89 18.55
N ALA A 12 6.56 14.39 17.35
CA ALA A 12 5.33 14.70 16.65
C ALA A 12 4.13 14.39 17.57
N VAL A 13 3.45 15.43 18.05
CA VAL A 13 2.30 15.32 18.94
C VAL A 13 1.03 15.22 18.08
N GLN A 14 0.24 14.17 18.28
CA GLN A 14 -0.98 13.96 17.48
C GLN A 14 -2.19 14.65 18.12
N SER A 15 -3.16 15.09 17.30
CA SER A 15 -4.45 15.58 17.80
C SER A 15 -5.38 14.42 18.19
N ARG A 16 -6.40 14.71 19.00
CA ARG A 16 -7.46 13.73 19.34
C ARG A 16 -8.20 13.23 18.09
N ALA A 17 -8.46 14.13 17.14
CA ALA A 17 -9.14 13.80 15.90
C ALA A 17 -8.30 12.85 15.03
N ASP A 18 -6.98 13.08 14.96
CA ASP A 18 -6.06 12.20 14.24
C ASP A 18 -6.00 10.82 14.89
N ARG A 19 -5.86 10.76 16.22
CA ARG A 19 -5.90 9.47 16.94
C ARG A 19 -7.18 8.70 16.65
N LEU A 20 -8.34 9.37 16.70
CA LEU A 20 -9.62 8.76 16.36
C LEU A 20 -9.68 8.28 14.91
N ALA A 21 -9.20 9.09 13.96
CA ALA A 21 -9.13 8.70 12.56
C ALA A 21 -8.24 7.46 12.34
N HIS A 22 -7.06 7.41 12.96
CA HIS A 22 -6.17 6.24 12.90
C HIS A 22 -6.85 4.99 13.49
N LEU A 23 -7.51 5.11 14.63
CA LEU A 23 -8.23 3.99 15.24
C LEU A 23 -9.39 3.50 14.36
N VAL A 24 -10.14 4.42 13.74
CA VAL A 24 -11.21 4.08 12.79
C VAL A 24 -10.64 3.37 11.56
N ILE A 25 -9.53 3.85 11.00
CA ILE A 25 -8.85 3.20 9.87
C ILE A 25 -8.40 1.79 10.25
N VAL A 26 -7.74 1.63 11.41
CA VAL A 26 -7.30 0.32 11.92
C VAL A 26 -8.47 -0.63 12.09
N ALA A 27 -9.58 -0.17 12.69
CA ALA A 27 -10.76 -1.00 12.90
C ALA A 27 -11.41 -1.44 11.57
N LEU A 28 -11.68 -0.49 10.67
CA LEU A 28 -12.36 -0.77 9.41
C LEU A 28 -11.51 -1.62 8.47
N MET A 29 -10.24 -1.24 8.24
CA MET A 29 -9.34 -2.00 7.38
C MET A 29 -8.98 -3.36 7.98
N GLY A 30 -8.88 -3.45 9.32
CA GLY A 30 -8.69 -4.71 10.02
C GLY A 30 -9.86 -5.66 9.84
N ALA A 31 -11.09 -5.16 9.97
CA ALA A 31 -12.31 -5.96 9.71
C ALA A 31 -12.36 -6.46 8.26
N VAL A 32 -12.01 -5.61 7.29
CA VAL A 32 -11.92 -6.01 5.87
C VAL A 32 -10.86 -7.10 5.69
N ALA A 33 -9.65 -6.92 6.22
CA ALA A 33 -8.57 -7.89 6.09
C ALA A 33 -8.92 -9.25 6.72
N VAL A 34 -9.52 -9.25 7.91
CA VAL A 34 -10.02 -10.48 8.56
C VAL A 34 -11.11 -11.12 7.71
N GLY A 35 -12.05 -10.34 7.19
CA GLY A 35 -13.09 -10.82 6.28
C GLY A 35 -12.51 -11.50 5.03
N VAL A 36 -11.48 -10.92 4.42
CA VAL A 36 -10.77 -11.50 3.28
C VAL A 36 -10.09 -12.83 3.64
N ILE A 37 -9.47 -12.94 4.81
CA ILE A 37 -8.86 -14.21 5.25
C ILE A 37 -9.94 -15.28 5.45
N VAL A 38 -11.03 -14.95 6.15
CA VAL A 38 -12.13 -15.88 6.42
C VAL A 38 -12.77 -16.37 5.13
N THR A 39 -12.99 -15.49 4.15
CA THR A 39 -13.54 -15.88 2.85
C THR A 39 -12.57 -16.71 2.03
N ALA A 40 -11.28 -16.35 2.01
CA ALA A 40 -10.24 -17.07 1.27
C ALA A 40 -10.02 -18.49 1.80
N LEU A 41 -10.20 -18.72 3.10
CA LEU A 41 -10.13 -20.06 3.71
C LEU A 41 -11.24 -21.00 3.22
N GLY A 42 -12.32 -20.47 2.65
CA GLY A 42 -13.41 -21.25 2.06
C GLY A 42 -13.20 -21.64 0.60
N PHE A 43 -12.10 -21.20 -0.04
CA PHE A 43 -11.86 -21.51 -1.45
C PHE A 43 -11.46 -22.98 -1.67
N PRO A 44 -11.91 -23.61 -2.77
CA PRO A 44 -11.52 -24.98 -3.09
C PRO A 44 -10.01 -25.08 -3.31
N ALA A 45 -9.43 -26.20 -2.86
CA ALA A 45 -8.03 -26.50 -3.14
C ALA A 45 -7.81 -26.64 -4.65
N SER A 46 -6.65 -26.19 -5.13
CA SER A 46 -6.36 -26.32 -6.55
C SER A 46 -6.13 -27.79 -6.91
N PRO A 47 -6.70 -28.31 -8.01
CA PRO A 47 -6.50 -29.69 -8.45
C PRO A 47 -5.05 -29.98 -8.89
N ASP A 48 -4.31 -28.95 -9.29
CA ASP A 48 -2.92 -29.06 -9.72
C ASP A 48 -1.97 -28.85 -8.52
N PRO A 49 -1.12 -29.84 -8.19
CA PRO A 49 -0.12 -29.70 -7.12
C PRO A 49 0.90 -28.58 -7.34
N ASN A 50 1.12 -28.14 -8.59
CA ASN A 50 2.03 -27.04 -8.93
C ASN A 50 1.36 -25.66 -8.87
N ASP A 51 0.02 -25.61 -8.74
CA ASP A 51 -0.70 -24.35 -8.61
C ASP A 51 -0.63 -23.85 -7.15
N VAL A 52 -0.42 -22.55 -7.03
CA VAL A 52 -0.47 -21.86 -5.74
C VAL A 52 -1.89 -21.81 -5.17
N GLY A 53 -2.90 -21.98 -5.99
CA GLY A 53 -4.28 -22.03 -5.56
C GLY A 53 -4.83 -20.68 -5.10
N PRO A 54 -6.16 -20.53 -5.12
CA PRO A 54 -6.83 -19.23 -5.08
C PRO A 54 -6.74 -18.51 -3.73
N ALA A 55 -6.49 -19.23 -2.63
CA ALA A 55 -6.50 -18.68 -1.29
C ALA A 55 -5.19 -17.98 -0.89
N ARG A 56 -4.04 -18.39 -1.46
CA ARG A 56 -2.72 -17.93 -0.98
C ARG A 56 -2.52 -16.43 -1.17
N PHE A 57 -2.93 -15.89 -2.31
CA PHE A 57 -2.81 -14.47 -2.62
C PHE A 57 -3.61 -13.58 -1.66
N PRO A 58 -4.95 -13.73 -1.53
CA PRO A 58 -5.73 -12.95 -0.59
C PRO A 58 -5.18 -13.02 0.85
N ILE A 59 -4.79 -14.21 1.31
CA ILE A 59 -4.26 -14.40 2.66
C ILE A 59 -2.93 -13.67 2.84
N LEU A 60 -1.99 -13.76 1.89
CA LEU A 60 -0.69 -13.08 1.99
C LEU A 60 -0.84 -11.55 2.07
N TYR A 61 -1.70 -10.97 1.23
CA TYR A 61 -1.94 -9.53 1.25
C TYR A 61 -2.68 -9.07 2.51
N ALA A 62 -3.70 -9.82 2.92
CA ALA A 62 -4.48 -9.49 4.12
C ALA A 62 -3.63 -9.62 5.40
N THR A 63 -2.77 -10.63 5.49
CA THR A 63 -1.85 -10.81 6.63
C THR A 63 -0.79 -9.69 6.66
N GLY A 64 -0.22 -9.32 5.52
CA GLY A 64 0.68 -8.18 5.42
C GLY A 64 0.02 -6.86 5.85
N LEU A 65 -1.23 -6.62 5.39
CA LEU A 65 -2.03 -5.47 5.79
C LEU A 65 -2.29 -5.45 7.31
N LEU A 66 -2.65 -6.59 7.91
CA LEU A 66 -2.83 -6.70 9.37
C LEU A 66 -1.54 -6.37 10.13
N GLY A 67 -0.38 -6.81 9.64
CA GLY A 67 0.91 -6.45 10.21
C GLY A 67 1.15 -4.93 10.20
N LEU A 68 0.91 -4.28 9.06
CA LEU A 68 1.03 -2.83 8.92
C LEU A 68 0.04 -2.06 9.82
N LEU A 69 -1.20 -2.55 9.94
CA LEU A 69 -2.18 -1.99 10.87
C LEU A 69 -1.75 -2.15 12.33
N GLY A 70 -1.11 -3.27 12.69
CA GLY A 70 -0.52 -3.48 14.00
C GLY A 70 0.59 -2.46 14.31
N ILE A 71 1.46 -2.20 13.33
CA ILE A 71 2.50 -1.15 13.44
C ILE A 71 1.86 0.23 13.62
N LEU A 72 0.87 0.57 12.79
CA LEU A 72 0.15 1.85 12.87
C LEU A 72 -0.54 2.03 14.22
N LEU A 73 -1.18 0.97 14.74
CA LEU A 73 -1.81 0.97 16.05
C LEU A 73 -0.78 1.19 17.17
N ALA A 74 0.35 0.46 17.14
CA ALA A 74 1.42 0.62 18.12
C ALA A 74 1.98 2.05 18.12
N GLN A 75 2.19 2.64 16.95
CA GLN A 75 2.63 4.04 16.83
C GLN A 75 1.59 5.01 17.38
N THR A 76 0.32 4.83 17.01
CA THR A 76 -0.81 5.68 17.46
C THR A 76 -0.96 5.67 18.98
N LEU A 77 -0.78 4.50 19.61
CA LEU A 77 -0.89 4.34 21.07
C LEU A 77 0.32 4.93 21.81
N ARG A 78 1.51 4.89 21.21
CA ARG A 78 2.76 5.42 21.80
C ARG A 78 2.87 6.95 21.73
N GLN A 79 2.25 7.59 20.74
CA GLN A 79 2.35 9.05 20.57
C GLN A 79 1.46 9.81 21.58
N PRO A 80 2.01 10.78 22.33
CA PRO A 80 1.23 11.62 23.24
C PRO A 80 0.18 12.44 22.49
N VAL A 81 -0.94 12.73 23.15
CA VAL A 81 -2.05 13.51 22.58
C VAL A 81 -2.03 14.91 23.15
N ALA A 82 -1.99 15.92 22.29
CA ALA A 82 -2.24 17.30 22.69
C ALA A 82 -3.29 17.95 21.79
N GLU A 83 -3.86 19.05 22.29
CA GLU A 83 -4.86 19.83 21.58
C GLU A 83 -4.15 20.76 20.60
N VAL A 84 -3.94 20.27 19.38
CA VAL A 84 -3.36 21.05 18.28
C VAL A 84 -4.49 21.55 17.38
N ALA A 85 -4.56 22.86 17.18
CA ALA A 85 -5.51 23.49 16.28
C ALA A 85 -4.97 23.53 14.84
N ALA A 86 -5.66 22.82 13.95
CA ALA A 86 -6.08 23.18 12.60
C ALA A 86 -6.15 21.91 11.74
N PRO A 87 -7.23 21.71 10.97
CA PRO A 87 -7.33 20.58 10.06
C PRO A 87 -6.25 20.70 8.98
N GLU A 88 -5.43 19.65 8.85
CA GLU A 88 -4.54 19.51 7.70
C GLU A 88 -5.39 19.56 6.42
N ARG A 89 -4.97 20.36 5.42
CA ARG A 89 -5.70 20.50 4.16
C ARG A 89 -5.73 19.13 3.46
N ARG A 90 -6.85 18.41 3.59
CA ARG A 90 -7.08 17.14 2.87
C ARG A 90 -6.85 17.37 1.38
N HIS A 91 -5.81 16.72 0.85
CA HIS A 91 -5.47 16.75 -0.57
C HIS A 91 -6.38 15.80 -1.36
N TYR A 92 -7.68 16.05 -1.36
CA TYR A 92 -8.67 15.26 -2.12
C TYR A 92 -8.30 15.16 -3.61
N GLY A 93 -7.68 16.20 -4.18
CA GLY A 93 -7.19 16.18 -5.56
C GLY A 93 -6.08 15.17 -5.83
N ARG A 94 -5.14 14.98 -4.88
CA ARG A 94 -4.12 13.92 -5.01
C ARG A 94 -4.74 12.55 -4.86
N VAL A 95 -5.69 12.39 -3.94
CA VAL A 95 -6.42 11.12 -3.76
C VAL A 95 -7.18 10.75 -5.04
N ALA A 96 -7.92 11.70 -5.63
CA ALA A 96 -8.65 11.50 -6.87
C ALA A 96 -7.72 11.15 -8.05
N LEU A 97 -6.56 11.83 -8.15
CA LEU A 97 -5.56 11.54 -9.17
C LEU A 97 -4.95 10.13 -9.00
N GLY A 98 -4.68 9.71 -7.76
CA GLY A 98 -4.22 8.35 -7.46
C GLY A 98 -5.25 7.29 -7.86
N MET A 99 -6.53 7.54 -7.59
CA MET A 99 -7.62 6.66 -8.01
C MET A 99 -7.75 6.58 -9.54
N LEU A 100 -7.60 7.71 -10.25
CA LEU A 100 -7.60 7.76 -11.71
C LEU A 100 -6.42 6.99 -12.31
N LEU A 101 -5.22 7.11 -11.73
CA LEU A 101 -4.05 6.34 -12.15
C LEU A 101 -4.28 4.83 -11.99
N MET A 102 -4.86 4.41 -10.86
CA MET A 102 -5.24 3.01 -10.64
C MET A 102 -6.27 2.52 -11.66
N LEU A 103 -7.30 3.31 -11.94
CA LEU A 103 -8.32 2.96 -12.93
C LEU A 103 -7.72 2.86 -14.34
N GLY A 104 -6.84 3.80 -14.71
CA GLY A 104 -6.13 3.77 -15.98
C GLY A 104 -5.25 2.54 -16.12
N ALA A 105 -4.51 2.18 -15.06
CA ALA A 105 -3.69 0.96 -15.04
C ALA A 105 -4.54 -0.31 -15.18
N LEU A 106 -5.69 -0.38 -14.49
CA LEU A 106 -6.61 -1.51 -14.60
C LEU A 106 -7.11 -1.73 -16.04
N LEU A 107 -7.42 -0.65 -16.76
CA LEU A 107 -7.86 -0.73 -18.15
C LEU A 107 -6.70 -1.01 -19.12
N ALA A 108 -5.51 -0.50 -18.83
CA ALA A 108 -4.33 -0.66 -19.66
C ALA A 108 -3.69 -2.06 -19.56
N ILE A 109 -3.80 -2.74 -18.41
CA ILE A 109 -3.06 -3.99 -18.17
C ILE A 109 -3.39 -5.10 -19.19
N GLY A 110 -4.63 -5.15 -19.69
CA GLY A 110 -5.04 -6.14 -20.69
C GLY A 110 -4.47 -5.87 -22.10
N THR A 111 -4.22 -4.59 -22.44
CA THR A 111 -3.75 -4.19 -23.78
C THR A 111 -2.24 -4.02 -23.81
N VAL A 112 -1.69 -3.28 -22.85
CA VAL A 112 -0.27 -2.92 -22.75
C VAL A 112 0.54 -4.00 -22.03
N GLY A 113 -0.12 -4.86 -21.25
CA GLY A 113 0.55 -5.89 -20.47
C GLY A 113 1.00 -5.41 -19.08
N TYR A 114 1.39 -6.36 -18.25
CA TYR A 114 1.74 -6.14 -16.86
C TYR A 114 2.91 -5.17 -16.69
N PHE A 115 4.04 -5.44 -17.37
CA PHE A 115 5.30 -4.78 -17.09
C PHE A 115 5.26 -3.25 -17.29
N PRO A 116 4.89 -2.73 -18.48
CA PRO A 116 4.81 -1.28 -18.70
C PRO A 116 3.72 -0.62 -17.83
N THR A 117 2.58 -1.30 -17.63
CA THR A 117 1.47 -0.76 -16.84
C THR A 117 1.85 -0.60 -15.37
N ALA A 118 2.45 -1.64 -14.77
CA ALA A 118 2.87 -1.64 -13.38
C ALA A 118 3.98 -0.61 -13.12
N PHE A 119 4.94 -0.48 -14.06
CA PHE A 119 6.01 0.50 -13.97
C PHE A 119 5.45 1.94 -13.97
N VAL A 120 4.57 2.27 -14.92
CA VAL A 120 3.95 3.61 -15.01
C VAL A 120 3.10 3.91 -13.78
N LEU A 121 2.35 2.94 -13.28
CA LEU A 121 1.55 3.09 -12.07
C LEU A 121 2.44 3.40 -10.85
N LEU A 122 3.48 2.60 -10.62
CA LEU A 122 4.41 2.79 -9.50
C LEU A 122 5.14 4.13 -9.58
N ALA A 123 5.67 4.48 -10.75
CA ALA A 123 6.34 5.75 -10.98
C ALA A 123 5.38 6.94 -10.77
N GLY A 124 4.13 6.83 -11.25
CA GLY A 124 3.08 7.84 -11.08
C GLY A 124 2.67 8.04 -9.63
N LEU A 125 2.53 6.95 -8.86
CA LEU A 125 2.23 7.01 -7.43
C LEU A 125 3.39 7.64 -6.63
N MET A 126 4.64 7.29 -6.93
CA MET A 126 5.81 7.90 -6.28
C MET A 126 5.90 9.41 -6.57
N ALA A 127 5.64 9.82 -7.82
CA ALA A 127 5.59 11.22 -8.20
C ALA A 127 4.45 11.97 -7.46
N LEU A 128 3.29 11.32 -7.30
CA LEU A 128 2.13 11.88 -6.61
C LEU A 128 2.35 12.05 -5.09
N MET A 129 3.10 11.13 -4.47
CA MET A 129 3.51 11.20 -3.06
C MET A 129 4.60 12.26 -2.79
N GLY A 130 5.12 12.92 -3.83
CA GLY A 130 6.07 14.02 -3.68
C GLY A 130 7.52 13.59 -3.43
N GLN A 131 7.84 12.29 -3.54
CA GLN A 131 9.23 11.84 -3.62
C GLN A 131 9.79 12.33 -4.95
N ARG A 132 10.74 13.29 -4.91
CA ARG A 132 11.24 14.02 -6.11
C ARG A 132 12.56 13.50 -6.65
N SER A 133 12.98 12.30 -6.26
CA SER A 133 14.23 11.74 -6.76
C SER A 133 14.04 11.26 -8.20
N LEU A 134 14.42 12.11 -9.15
CA LEU A 134 14.17 11.92 -10.59
C LEU A 134 14.85 10.64 -11.15
N VAL A 135 15.89 10.17 -10.46
CA VAL A 135 16.65 8.96 -10.81
C VAL A 135 16.24 7.75 -9.94
N TRP A 136 16.10 7.94 -8.62
CA TRP A 136 15.82 6.83 -7.71
C TRP A 136 14.38 6.34 -7.80
N ASN A 137 13.40 7.22 -8.06
CA ASN A 137 12.00 6.80 -8.25
C ASN A 137 11.82 5.80 -9.40
N PRO A 138 12.27 6.07 -10.65
CA PRO A 138 12.10 5.11 -11.72
C PRO A 138 12.92 3.83 -11.51
N VAL A 139 14.11 3.92 -10.91
CA VAL A 139 14.92 2.73 -10.58
C VAL A 139 14.19 1.85 -9.57
N LEU A 140 13.64 2.45 -8.51
CA LEU A 140 12.89 1.71 -7.49
C LEU A 140 11.58 1.15 -8.06
N ALA A 141 10.86 1.92 -8.87
CA ALA A 141 9.66 1.45 -9.56
C ALA A 141 9.98 0.24 -10.45
N LEU A 142 11.04 0.32 -11.26
CA LEU A 142 11.49 -0.78 -12.11
C LEU A 142 11.90 -2.00 -11.28
N ALA A 143 12.67 -1.80 -10.21
CA ALA A 143 13.12 -2.88 -9.33
C ALA A 143 11.95 -3.59 -8.67
N ILE A 144 10.96 -2.84 -8.15
CA ILE A 144 9.74 -3.41 -7.55
C ILE A 144 8.91 -4.14 -8.60
N THR A 145 8.68 -3.53 -9.78
CA THR A 145 7.96 -4.18 -10.88
C THR A 145 8.62 -5.48 -11.31
N ALA A 146 9.95 -5.50 -11.46
CA ALA A 146 10.70 -6.70 -11.81
C ALA A 146 10.66 -7.75 -10.70
N ALA A 147 10.79 -7.34 -9.43
CA ALA A 147 10.69 -8.25 -8.31
C ALA A 147 9.32 -8.93 -8.22
N ILE A 148 8.25 -8.17 -8.45
CA ILE A 148 6.88 -8.72 -8.49
C ILE A 148 6.71 -9.64 -9.70
N TYR A 149 7.21 -9.27 -10.89
CA TYR A 149 7.20 -10.15 -12.05
C TYR A 149 7.86 -11.49 -11.73
N ILE A 150 9.08 -11.47 -11.18
CA ILE A 150 9.84 -12.68 -10.83
C ILE A 150 9.08 -13.50 -9.78
N LEU A 151 8.52 -12.85 -8.77
CA LEU A 151 7.76 -13.52 -7.72
C LEU A 151 6.53 -14.25 -8.28
N PHE A 152 5.82 -13.65 -9.23
CA PHE A 152 4.64 -14.27 -9.84
C PHE A 152 5.00 -15.36 -10.84
N ASP A 153 5.93 -15.06 -11.75
CA ASP A 153 6.32 -15.96 -12.84
C ASP A 153 7.08 -17.18 -12.29
N TYR A 154 8.11 -16.97 -11.47
CA TYR A 154 8.96 -18.05 -10.94
C TYR A 154 8.55 -18.53 -9.54
N GLY A 155 8.06 -17.64 -8.69
CA GLY A 155 7.71 -17.99 -7.30
C GLY A 155 6.33 -18.63 -7.20
N LEU A 156 5.37 -18.17 -8.01
CA LEU A 156 3.97 -18.55 -7.89
C LEU A 156 3.43 -19.26 -9.14
N ASN A 157 4.23 -19.40 -10.20
CA ASN A 157 3.84 -20.00 -11.49
C ASN A 157 2.53 -19.40 -12.07
N VAL A 158 2.30 -18.11 -11.83
CA VAL A 158 1.13 -17.39 -12.38
C VAL A 158 1.59 -16.50 -13.53
N PRO A 159 1.28 -16.86 -14.79
CA PRO A 159 1.67 -16.05 -15.94
C PRO A 159 0.95 -14.71 -15.91
N LEU A 160 1.72 -13.63 -15.98
CA LEU A 160 1.20 -12.28 -16.02
C LEU A 160 0.87 -11.88 -17.47
N PRO A 161 -0.14 -11.01 -17.71
CA PRO A 161 -0.52 -10.61 -19.06
C PRO A 161 0.67 -9.99 -19.81
N PRO A 162 1.11 -10.56 -20.94
CA PRO A 162 2.14 -9.93 -21.77
C PRO A 162 1.61 -8.67 -22.46
N GLY A 163 0.28 -8.57 -22.63
CA GLY A 163 -0.41 -7.49 -23.32
C GLY A 163 -0.74 -7.87 -24.76
N SER A 164 -1.96 -7.57 -25.20
CA SER A 164 -2.43 -7.86 -26.57
C SER A 164 -1.69 -7.06 -27.66
N LEU A 165 -0.88 -6.07 -27.30
CA LEU A 165 -0.03 -5.31 -28.24
C LEU A 165 1.22 -6.07 -28.68
N PHE A 166 1.55 -7.20 -28.03
CA PHE A 166 2.73 -8.01 -28.32
C PHE A 166 2.37 -9.43 -28.81
N GLU A 167 1.10 -9.66 -29.18
CA GLU A 167 0.63 -10.86 -29.91
C GLU A 167 0.75 -10.69 -31.44
#